data_AF-A0A840E662-F1
#
_entry.id   AF-A0A840E662-F1
#
_cell.length_a   1.000
_cell.length_b   1.000
_cell.length_c   1.000
_cell.angle_alpha   90.00
_cell.angle_beta   90.00
_cell.angle_gamma   90.00
#
_symmetry.space_group_name_H-M   'P 1'
#
loop_
_entity.id
_entity.type
_entity.pdbx_description
1 polymer ?
#
loop_
_entity_poly.entity_id
_entity_poly.type
_entity_poly.pdbx_seq_one_letter_code
_entity_poly.pdbx_strand_id
1 'polypeptide(L)'
;MENELILMGRRLLKAYARRDYLAVSQMAIDYLAAAQRLPNCANYGNAIHQANTMLGLVELENDRVDRAAAYLMDSARTPGSPQIKAFGPTMLLADRLLAHGQRSAVLRYLDECRSLWMLNFGTLWRWRREILRGGTPDFGANLSYLTDYKSFG
;
A
#
# COMPACT_ATOMS: atom_id res chain seq x y z
N MET A 1 -21.73 8.99 -3.29
CA MET A 1 -21.20 7.69 -2.84
C MET A 1 -19.85 7.37 -3.49
N GLU A 2 -19.70 7.46 -4.81
CA GLU A 2 -18.41 7.16 -5.49
C GLU A 2 -17.24 8.07 -5.04
N ASN A 3 -17.53 9.33 -4.68
CA ASN A 3 -16.54 10.31 -4.23
C ASN A 3 -16.13 10.22 -2.74
N GLU A 4 -16.82 9.41 -1.91
CA GLU A 4 -16.53 9.37 -0.46
C GLU A 4 -15.14 8.78 -0.20
N LEU A 5 -14.88 7.58 -0.73
CA LEU A 5 -13.59 6.90 -0.55
C LEU A 5 -12.43 7.70 -1.16
N ILE A 6 -12.64 8.33 -2.31
CA ILE A 6 -11.62 9.20 -2.93
C ILE A 6 -11.27 10.37 -1.99
N LEU A 7 -12.28 11.06 -1.45
CA LEU A 7 -12.07 12.20 -0.56
C LEU A 7 -11.39 11.78 0.75
N MET A 8 -11.80 10.65 1.34
CA MET A 8 -11.16 10.09 2.54
C MET A 8 -9.71 9.72 2.27
N GLY A 9 -9.43 9.00 1.18
CA GLY A 9 -8.07 8.67 0.75
C GLY A 9 -7.21 9.92 0.55
N ARG A 10 -7.69 10.93 -0.17
CA ARG A 10 -6.97 12.21 -0.34
C ARG A 10 -6.62 12.88 1.00
N ARG A 11 -7.56 12.90 1.95
CA ARG A 11 -7.34 13.47 3.29
C ARG A 11 -6.30 12.69 4.07
N LEU A 12 -6.39 11.35 4.07
CA LEU A 12 -5.43 10.44 4.70
C LEU A 12 -4.02 10.67 4.13
N LEU A 13 -3.88 10.62 2.81
CA LEU A 13 -2.58 10.80 2.13
C LEU A 13 -1.99 12.19 2.39
N LYS A 14 -2.84 13.23 2.46
CA LYS A 14 -2.41 14.58 2.81
C LYS A 14 -1.94 14.69 4.26
N ALA A 15 -2.58 13.99 5.21
CA ALA A 15 -2.14 13.92 6.59
C ALA A 15 -0.78 13.21 6.70
N TYR A 16 -0.60 12.11 5.96
CA TYR A 16 0.68 11.41 5.88
C TYR A 16 1.79 12.30 5.31
N ALA A 17 1.52 13.04 4.24
CA ALA A 17 2.47 14.00 3.66
C ALA A 17 2.88 15.11 4.65
N ARG A 18 2.06 15.39 5.67
CA ARG A 18 2.34 16.35 6.76
C ARG A 18 2.96 15.70 7.99
N ARG A 19 3.19 14.38 7.96
CA ARG A 19 3.69 13.57 9.09
C ARG A 19 2.81 13.64 10.33
N ASP A 20 1.51 13.87 10.15
CA ASP A 20 0.53 13.84 11.24
C ASP A 20 0.11 12.40 11.51
N TYR A 21 1.01 11.61 12.11
CA TYR A 21 0.84 10.15 12.24
C TYR A 21 -0.31 9.73 13.16
N LEU A 22 -0.67 10.60 14.12
CA LEU A 22 -1.86 10.40 14.95
C LEU A 22 -3.12 10.49 14.07
N ALA A 23 -3.24 11.55 13.27
CA ALA A 23 -4.36 11.69 12.34
C ALA A 23 -4.36 10.58 11.27
N VAL A 24 -3.20 10.18 10.74
CA VAL A 24 -3.08 9.09 9.75
C VAL A 24 -3.67 7.80 10.29
N SER A 25 -3.35 7.44 11.54
CA SER A 25 -3.83 6.20 12.14
C SER A 25 -5.34 6.19 12.26
N GLN A 26 -5.92 7.27 12.78
CA GLN A 26 -7.37 7.40 12.92
C GLN A 26 -8.07 7.41 11.55
N MET A 27 -7.57 8.22 10.62
CA MET A 27 -8.15 8.34 9.28
C MET A 27 -8.05 7.03 8.50
N ALA A 28 -6.98 6.26 8.64
CA ALA A 28 -6.85 4.96 7.98
C ALA A 28 -7.86 3.94 8.53
N ILE A 29 -8.09 3.92 9.84
CA ILE A 29 -9.11 3.07 10.47
C ILE A 29 -10.51 3.46 9.98
N ASP A 30 -10.83 4.75 9.97
CA ASP A 30 -12.11 5.26 9.48
C ASP A 30 -12.30 4.94 7.98
N TYR A 31 -11.20 5.01 7.21
CA TYR A 31 -11.21 4.69 5.78
C TYR A 31 -11.48 3.20 5.52
N LEU A 32 -10.89 2.29 6.31
CA LEU A 32 -11.21 0.86 6.27
C LEU A 32 -12.68 0.60 6.64
N ALA A 33 -13.18 1.24 7.70
CA ALA A 33 -14.58 1.10 8.12
C ALA A 33 -15.54 1.63 7.05
N ALA A 34 -15.21 2.73 6.36
CA ALA A 34 -15.98 3.23 5.24
C ALA A 34 -15.95 2.29 4.03
N ALA A 35 -14.78 1.73 3.72
CA ALA A 35 -14.64 0.75 2.64
C ALA A 35 -15.54 -0.47 2.86
N GLN A 36 -15.59 -1.02 4.07
CA GLN A 36 -16.44 -2.17 4.41
C GLN A 36 -17.94 -1.91 4.18
N ARG A 37 -18.39 -0.66 4.32
CA ARG A 37 -19.78 -0.25 4.03
C ARG A 37 -20.06 -0.06 2.53
N LEU A 38 -19.02 -0.01 1.70
CA LEU A 38 -19.08 0.31 0.27
C LEU A 38 -18.37 -0.75 -0.61
N PRO A 39 -18.68 -2.05 -0.48
CA PRO A 39 -17.92 -3.12 -1.15
C PRO A 39 -17.99 -3.08 -2.69
N ASN A 40 -19.04 -2.45 -3.25
CA ASN A 40 -19.23 -2.33 -4.70
C ASN A 40 -18.61 -1.05 -5.29
N CYS A 41 -17.96 -0.21 -4.48
CA CYS A 41 -17.31 1.00 -4.98
C CYS A 41 -16.02 0.64 -5.75
N ALA A 42 -15.77 1.28 -6.89
CA ALA A 42 -14.55 1.06 -7.68
C ALA A 42 -13.25 1.30 -6.88
N ASN A 43 -13.31 2.17 -5.86
CA ASN A 43 -12.20 2.48 -4.96
C ASN A 43 -12.15 1.62 -3.68
N TYR A 44 -13.05 0.65 -3.51
CA TYR A 44 -13.04 -0.25 -2.35
C TYR A 44 -11.67 -0.92 -2.15
N GLY A 45 -11.12 -1.48 -3.22
CA GLY A 45 -9.81 -2.13 -3.17
C GLY A 45 -8.65 -1.16 -2.95
N ASN A 46 -8.75 0.07 -3.48
CA ASN A 46 -7.76 1.13 -3.23
C ASN A 46 -7.76 1.52 -1.75
N ALA A 47 -8.93 1.64 -1.14
CA ALA A 47 -9.08 2.02 0.26
C ALA A 47 -8.41 1.02 1.21
N ILE A 48 -8.67 -0.28 1.02
CA ILE A 48 -8.02 -1.34 1.81
C ILE A 48 -6.50 -1.30 1.66
N HIS A 49 -6.03 -1.17 0.41
CA HIS A 49 -4.59 -1.16 0.12
C HIS A 49 -3.89 0.05 0.74
N GLN A 50 -4.41 1.26 0.50
CA GLN A 50 -3.85 2.52 0.99
C GLN A 50 -3.88 2.60 2.52
N ALA A 51 -5.01 2.26 3.15
CA ALA A 51 -5.14 2.38 4.61
C ALA A 51 -4.13 1.50 5.34
N ASN A 52 -4.00 0.23 4.94
CA ASN A 52 -3.01 -0.67 5.53
C ASN A 52 -1.57 -0.23 5.21
N THR A 53 -1.31 0.26 4.00
CA THR A 53 0.00 0.84 3.66
C THR A 53 0.36 1.99 4.62
N MET A 54 -0.57 2.93 4.85
CA MET A 54 -0.35 4.07 5.73
C MET A 54 -0.19 3.66 7.20
N LEU A 55 -0.99 2.71 7.69
CA LEU A 55 -0.85 2.17 9.04
C LEU A 55 0.51 1.51 9.22
N GLY A 56 0.97 0.68 8.28
CA GLY A 56 2.29 0.07 8.34
C GLY A 56 3.43 1.09 8.33
N LEU A 57 3.30 2.17 7.56
CA LEU A 57 4.27 3.27 7.58
C LEU A 57 4.31 3.97 8.94
N VAL A 58 3.17 4.20 9.59
CA VAL A 58 3.13 4.73 10.96
C VAL A 58 3.76 3.77 11.97
N GLU A 59 3.56 2.46 11.83
CA GLU A 59 4.21 1.48 12.71
C GLU A 59 5.74 1.50 12.57
N LEU A 60 6.28 1.74 11.37
CA LEU A 60 7.73 1.92 11.18
C LEU A 60 8.26 3.16 11.90
N GLU A 61 7.53 4.27 11.88
CA GLU A 61 7.91 5.49 12.61
C GLU A 61 7.88 5.30 14.14
N ASN A 62 7.24 4.22 14.61
CA ASN A 62 7.21 3.81 16.02
C ASN A 62 8.15 2.62 16.30
N ASP A 63 9.08 2.30 15.39
CA ASP A 63 10.01 1.16 15.46
C ASP A 63 9.34 -0.23 15.61
N ARG A 64 8.06 -0.34 15.25
CA ARG A 64 7.28 -1.58 15.33
C ARG A 64 7.31 -2.33 14.02
N VAL A 65 8.51 -2.74 13.64
CA VAL A 65 8.81 -3.35 12.33
C VAL A 65 7.95 -4.59 12.03
N ASP A 66 7.71 -5.44 13.02
CA ASP A 66 6.86 -6.64 12.83
C ASP A 66 5.40 -6.29 12.54
N ARG A 67 4.88 -5.23 13.18
CA ARG A 67 3.52 -4.73 12.92
C ARG A 67 3.42 -4.10 11.53
N ALA A 68 4.46 -3.37 11.10
CA ALA A 68 4.52 -2.85 9.75
C ALA A 68 4.51 -3.96 8.69
N ALA A 69 5.24 -5.05 8.92
CA ALA A 69 5.22 -6.22 8.05
C ALA A 69 3.84 -6.90 8.00
N ALA A 70 3.11 -6.95 9.13
CA ALA A 70 1.74 -7.44 9.16
C ALA A 70 0.81 -6.57 8.30
N TYR A 71 0.88 -5.24 8.45
CA TYR A 71 0.10 -4.31 7.62
C TYR A 71 0.46 -4.39 6.14
N LEU A 72 1.71 -4.69 5.78
CA LEU A 72 2.06 -4.96 4.39
C LEU A 72 1.27 -6.15 3.84
N MET A 73 1.12 -7.23 4.62
CA MET A 73 0.31 -8.39 4.24
C MET A 73 -1.18 -8.05 4.17
N ASP A 74 -1.69 -7.29 5.12
CA ASP A 74 -3.10 -6.89 5.10
C ASP A 74 -3.43 -5.99 3.92
N SER A 75 -2.49 -5.16 3.47
CA SER A 75 -2.68 -4.37 2.23
C SER A 75 -2.86 -5.27 1.00
N ALA A 76 -2.20 -6.43 0.94
CA ALA A 76 -2.34 -7.39 -0.16
C ALA A 76 -3.66 -8.19 -0.13
N ARG A 77 -4.40 -8.19 0.99
CA ARG A 77 -5.69 -8.90 1.13
C ARG A 77 -6.87 -8.16 0.50
N THR A 78 -6.60 -7.03 -0.16
CA THR A 78 -7.59 -6.34 -0.98
C THR A 78 -8.08 -7.22 -2.14
N PRO A 79 -9.35 -7.13 -2.58
CA PRO A 79 -9.77 -7.75 -3.84
C PRO A 79 -9.18 -7.06 -5.08
N GLY A 80 -8.40 -6.00 -4.88
CA GLY A 80 -7.84 -5.16 -5.93
C GLY A 80 -8.84 -4.13 -6.45
N SER A 81 -8.39 -3.36 -7.43
CA SER A 81 -9.15 -2.32 -8.13
C SER A 81 -8.72 -2.29 -9.60
N PRO A 82 -9.46 -1.63 -10.50
CA PRO A 82 -8.99 -1.41 -11.87
C PRO A 82 -7.59 -0.78 -11.92
N GLN A 83 -7.31 0.19 -11.05
CA GLN A 83 -5.99 0.84 -10.98
C GLN A 83 -4.89 -0.14 -10.53
N ILE A 84 -5.11 -0.91 -9.45
CA ILE A 84 -4.11 -1.88 -8.94
C ILE A 84 -3.88 -3.01 -9.96
N LYS A 85 -4.94 -3.47 -10.66
CA LYS A 85 -4.81 -4.49 -11.69
C LYS A 85 -3.95 -4.05 -12.86
N ALA A 86 -4.04 -2.77 -13.24
CA ALA A 86 -3.28 -2.19 -14.33
C ALA A 86 -1.86 -1.78 -13.92
N PHE A 87 -1.72 -0.99 -12.86
CA PHE A 87 -0.46 -0.34 -12.48
C PHE A 87 0.29 -1.05 -11.35
N GLY A 88 -0.33 -2.03 -10.70
CA GLY A 88 0.24 -2.76 -9.57
C GLY A 88 0.06 -2.03 -8.25
N PRO A 89 0.18 -2.68 -7.10
CA PRO A 89 0.04 -2.01 -5.81
C PRO A 89 1.16 -0.98 -5.57
N THR A 90 0.97 -0.07 -4.61
CA THR A 90 2.11 0.73 -4.14
C THR A 90 3.13 -0.16 -3.43
N MET A 91 4.41 0.14 -3.66
CA MET A 91 5.56 -0.50 -3.05
C MET A 91 6.17 0.36 -1.93
N LEU A 92 5.56 1.49 -1.57
CA LEU A 92 6.10 2.43 -0.58
C LEU A 92 6.40 1.74 0.76
N LEU A 93 5.47 0.97 1.33
CA LEU A 93 5.71 0.26 2.59
C LEU A 93 6.72 -0.88 2.42
N ALA A 94 6.69 -1.58 1.27
CA ALA A 94 7.66 -2.63 0.97
C ALA A 94 9.10 -2.10 0.90
N ASP A 95 9.30 -0.95 0.24
CA ASP A 95 10.57 -0.24 0.16
C ASP A 95 11.11 0.11 1.54
N ARG A 96 10.27 0.73 2.38
CA ARG A 96 10.65 1.04 3.77
C ARG A 96 10.99 -0.22 4.55
N LEU A 97 10.22 -1.30 4.43
CA LEU A 97 10.51 -2.57 5.09
C LEU A 97 11.84 -3.19 4.62
N LEU A 98 12.21 -3.07 3.34
CA LEU A 98 13.53 -3.50 2.86
C LEU A 98 14.66 -2.71 3.52
N ALA A 99 14.49 -1.39 3.71
CA ALA A 99 15.46 -0.55 4.42
C ALA A 99 15.63 -0.96 5.90
N HIS A 100 14.57 -1.52 6.51
CA HIS A 100 14.61 -2.12 7.85
C HIS A 100 15.00 -3.62 7.85
N GLY A 101 15.49 -4.16 6.73
CA GLY A 101 15.98 -5.53 6.63
C GLY A 101 14.89 -6.61 6.49
N GLN A 102 13.61 -6.25 6.37
CA GLN A 102 12.47 -7.17 6.32
C GLN A 102 12.27 -7.82 4.94
N ARG A 103 13.32 -8.45 4.42
CA ARG A 103 13.33 -9.08 3.09
C ARG A 103 12.29 -10.19 2.94
N SER A 104 12.18 -11.07 3.94
CA SER A 104 11.24 -12.20 3.90
C SER A 104 9.78 -11.74 3.83
N ALA A 105 9.42 -10.68 4.57
CA ALA A 105 8.08 -10.10 4.52
C ALA A 105 7.76 -9.51 3.14
N VAL A 106 8.72 -8.78 2.56
CA VAL A 106 8.55 -8.16 1.24
C VAL A 106 8.49 -9.22 0.13
N LEU A 107 9.30 -10.28 0.20
CA LEU A 107 9.21 -11.39 -0.76
C LEU A 107 7.82 -12.05 -0.73
N ARG A 108 7.27 -12.33 0.46
CA ARG A 108 5.91 -12.84 0.61
C ARG A 108 4.87 -11.89 0.01
N TYR A 109 5.02 -10.59 0.25
CA TYR A 109 4.13 -9.57 -0.32
C TYR A 109 4.14 -9.61 -1.85
N LEU A 110 5.32 -9.70 -2.47
CA LEU A 110 5.45 -9.79 -3.92
C LEU A 110 4.81 -11.06 -4.51
N ASP A 111 4.75 -12.15 -3.74
CA ASP A 111 4.02 -13.36 -4.15
C ASP A 111 2.51 -13.13 -4.13
N GLU A 112 1.97 -12.49 -3.10
CA GLU A 112 0.53 -12.12 -3.03
C GLU A 112 0.13 -11.14 -4.15
N CYS A 113 1.03 -10.20 -4.47
CA CYS A 113 0.81 -9.20 -5.52
C CYS A 113 0.60 -9.81 -6.92
N ARG A 114 0.95 -11.09 -7.15
CA ARG A 114 0.71 -11.77 -8.43
C ARG A 114 -0.76 -11.84 -8.79
N SER A 115 -1.63 -11.99 -7.79
CA SER A 115 -3.09 -12.00 -7.99
C SER A 115 -3.66 -10.60 -8.20
N LEU A 116 -2.99 -9.58 -7.65
CA LEU A 116 -3.42 -8.19 -7.71
C LEU A 116 -3.00 -7.50 -9.02
N TRP A 117 -1.80 -7.78 -9.52
CA TRP A 117 -1.21 -7.05 -10.65
C TRP A 117 -1.14 -7.90 -11.93
N MET A 118 -2.21 -7.84 -12.71
CA MET A 118 -2.36 -8.61 -13.95
C MET A 118 -1.32 -8.19 -15.01
N LEU A 119 -1.07 -6.89 -15.13
CA LEU A 119 -0.18 -6.31 -16.13
C LEU A 119 1.26 -6.10 -15.59
N ASN A 120 1.75 -7.01 -14.76
CA ASN A 120 3.10 -6.85 -14.19
C ASN A 120 4.23 -7.08 -15.20
N PHE A 121 3.99 -7.78 -16.32
CA PHE A 121 4.97 -8.06 -17.39
C PHE A 121 6.34 -8.55 -16.88
N GLY A 122 6.37 -9.38 -15.83
CA GLY A 122 7.58 -9.92 -15.24
C GLY A 122 8.29 -9.00 -14.23
N THR A 123 7.74 -7.82 -13.96
CA THR A 123 8.29 -6.86 -12.99
C THR A 123 8.39 -7.45 -11.58
N LEU A 124 7.34 -8.13 -11.10
CA LEU A 124 7.35 -8.80 -9.78
C LEU A 124 8.47 -9.84 -9.67
N TRP A 125 8.72 -10.61 -10.73
CA TRP A 125 9.79 -11.60 -10.74
C TRP A 125 11.18 -10.95 -10.71
N ARG A 126 11.36 -9.86 -11.45
CA ARG A 126 12.61 -9.10 -11.47
C ARG A 126 12.94 -8.54 -10.08
N TRP A 127 11.97 -7.87 -9.45
CA TRP A 127 12.11 -7.34 -8.09
C TRP A 127 12.42 -8.43 -7.07
N ARG A 128 11.72 -9.57 -7.11
CA ARG A 128 12.03 -10.71 -6.24
C ARG A 128 13.48 -11.20 -6.39
N ARG A 129 13.98 -11.34 -7.62
CA ARG A 129 15.36 -11.79 -7.87
C ARG A 129 16.41 -10.84 -7.31
N GLU A 130 16.14 -9.55 -7.39
CA GLU A 130 17.03 -8.52 -6.86
C GLU A 130 17.08 -8.54 -5.33
N ILE A 131 15.90 -8.65 -4.68
CA ILE A 131 15.81 -8.79 -3.21
C ILE A 131 16.52 -10.06 -2.72
N LEU A 132 16.36 -11.18 -3.42
CA LEU A 132 17.04 -12.45 -3.09
C LEU A 132 18.56 -12.35 -3.20
N ARG A 133 19.08 -11.43 -4.00
CA ARG A 133 20.53 -11.15 -4.13
C ARG A 133 21.01 -10.10 -3.13
N GLY A 134 20.14 -9.66 -2.22
CA GLY A 134 20.46 -8.67 -1.20
C GLY A 134 20.25 -7.22 -1.63
N GLY A 135 19.84 -6.98 -2.89
CA GLY A 135 19.57 -5.64 -3.42
C GLY A 135 18.19 -5.08 -3.03
N THR A 136 17.98 -3.80 -3.33
CA THR A 136 16.69 -3.11 -3.19
C THR A 136 16.24 -2.69 -4.60
N PRO A 137 15.13 -3.24 -5.11
CA PRO A 137 14.67 -2.90 -6.45
C PRO A 137 14.29 -1.43 -6.59
N ASP A 138 14.54 -0.86 -7.76
CA ASP A 138 13.88 0.37 -8.15
C ASP A 138 12.40 0.09 -8.45
N PHE A 139 11.53 0.55 -7.55
CA PHE A 139 10.09 0.42 -7.67
C PHE A 139 9.45 1.50 -8.55
N GLY A 140 10.19 2.54 -8.95
CA GLY A 140 9.74 3.59 -9.84
C GLY A 140 8.39 4.22 -9.44
N ALA A 141 7.45 4.28 -10.38
CA ALA A 141 6.13 4.89 -10.16
C ALA A 141 5.30 4.19 -9.06
N ASN A 142 5.57 2.91 -8.77
CA ASN A 142 4.90 2.18 -7.69
C ASN A 142 5.23 2.75 -6.30
N LEU A 143 6.19 3.67 -6.16
CA LEU A 143 6.44 4.36 -4.89
C LEU A 143 5.44 5.47 -4.57
N SER A 144 4.76 6.05 -5.57
CA SER A 144 4.00 7.29 -5.34
C SER A 144 2.62 7.36 -5.99
N TYR A 145 2.36 6.65 -7.09
CA TYR A 145 1.15 6.90 -7.89
C TYR A 145 -0.17 6.70 -7.11
N LEU A 146 -0.20 5.76 -6.16
CA LEU A 146 -1.37 5.46 -5.32
C LEU A 146 -1.32 6.22 -3.98
N THR A 147 -0.27 6.97 -3.69
CA THR A 147 -0.08 7.65 -2.40
C THR A 147 0.13 9.16 -2.53
N ASP A 148 0.16 9.70 -3.75
CA ASP A 148 0.14 11.13 -3.98
C ASP A 148 -1.27 11.70 -3.83
N TYR A 149 -1.49 12.48 -2.77
CA TYR A 149 -2.77 13.12 -2.50
C TYR A 149 -3.20 14.14 -3.55
N LYS A 150 -2.28 14.64 -4.38
CA LYS A 150 -2.57 15.62 -5.43
C LYS A 150 -3.17 14.98 -6.67
N SER A 151 -2.74 13.77 -7.01
CA SER A 151 -3.16 13.05 -8.21
C SER A 151 -4.12 11.89 -7.93
N PHE A 152 -4.22 11.40 -6.70
CA PHE A 152 -5.11 10.29 -6.37
C PHE A 152 -6.58 10.66 -6.58
N GLY A 153 -7.37 9.80 -7.22
CA GLY A 153 -8.82 9.95 -7.42
C GLY A 153 -9.21 9.85 -8.89
#